data_AF-A0AAD2FGE6-F1
#
_entry.id   AF-A0AAD2FGE6-F1
#
_cell.length_a   1.000
_cell.length_b   1.000
_cell.length_c   1.000
_cell.angle_alpha   90.00
_cell.angle_beta   90.00
_cell.angle_gamma   90.00
#
_symmetry.space_group_name_H-M   'P 1'
#
loop_
_entity.id
_entity.type
_entity.pdbx_description
1 polymer ?
#
loop_
_entity_poly.entity_id
_entity_poly.type
_entity_poly.pdbx_seq_one_letter_code
_entity_poly.pdbx_strand_id
1 'polypeptide(L)'
;MVVDWLLQQWAPKLQSKPRVRIACDGFSALLNTFGDHRVSPHQAQFDLVSSLREALARSKALWEPSHVYGHLDRATSFSSLSWWSKRNVEVDNWAVAYRHQLEASHQLIAPNARFFTELAALYIGGVKQSRLDPDYIQELVELPALRKRWHEKLTVTPEAE
;
A
#
# COMPACT_ATOMS: atom_id res chain seq x y z
N MET A 1 11.07 20.41 17.54
CA MET A 1 12.13 20.67 18.55
C MET A 1 12.29 19.52 19.55
N VAL A 2 11.31 19.20 20.41
CA VAL A 2 11.49 18.10 21.41
C VAL A 2 11.48 16.70 20.75
N VAL A 3 10.60 16.46 19.78
CA VAL A 3 10.53 15.18 19.04
C VAL A 3 11.80 14.93 18.22
N ASP A 4 12.31 15.96 17.53
CA ASP A 4 13.54 15.84 16.74
C ASP A 4 14.77 15.58 17.62
N TRP A 5 14.82 16.22 18.80
CA TRP A 5 15.87 15.98 19.78
C TRP A 5 15.78 14.56 20.36
N LEU A 6 14.59 14.10 20.75
CA LEU A 6 14.40 12.72 21.25
C LEU A 6 14.76 11.67 20.19
N LEU A 7 14.38 11.89 18.93
CA LEU A 7 14.79 11.03 17.83
C LEU A 7 16.31 11.07 17.62
N GLN A 8 16.98 12.20 17.79
CA GLN A 8 18.44 12.27 17.73
C GLN A 8 19.15 11.58 18.90
N GLN A 9 18.57 11.63 20.10
CA GLN A 9 19.15 11.01 21.30
C GLN A 9 18.92 9.50 21.34
N TRP A 10 17.75 9.04 20.88
CA TRP A 10 17.30 7.65 21.09
C TRP A 10 17.26 6.82 19.82
N ALA A 11 17.24 7.43 18.63
CA ALA A 11 17.55 6.68 17.42
C ALA A 11 19.08 6.55 17.38
N PRO A 12 19.65 5.33 17.56
CA PRO A 12 21.08 5.15 17.36
C PRO A 12 21.44 5.75 16.00
N LYS A 13 22.52 6.54 15.93
CA LYS A 13 23.18 6.83 14.65
C LYS A 13 23.66 5.48 14.11
N LEU A 14 22.77 4.78 13.41
CA LEU A 14 23.07 3.49 12.83
C LEU A 14 24.24 3.70 11.87
N GLN A 15 25.39 3.12 12.19
CA GLN A 15 26.61 3.22 11.37
C GLN A 15 26.39 2.69 9.95
N SER A 16 25.43 1.78 9.79
CA SER A 16 24.97 1.23 8.52
C SER A 16 23.44 1.17 8.49
N LYS A 17 22.84 1.24 7.29
CA LYS A 17 21.39 1.04 7.14
C LYS A 17 20.98 -0.30 7.78
N PRO A 18 19.94 -0.33 8.63
CA PRO A 18 19.46 -1.59 9.21
C PRO A 18 18.91 -2.49 8.11
N ARG A 19 19.15 -3.80 8.19
CA ARG A 19 18.65 -4.78 7.21
C ARG A 19 17.37 -5.42 7.75
N VAL A 20 16.30 -5.37 6.95
CA VAL A 20 15.00 -5.94 7.30
C VAL A 20 14.67 -7.00 6.26
N ARG A 21 14.49 -8.24 6.72
CA ARG A 21 14.02 -9.35 5.88
C ARG A 21 12.51 -9.49 6.01
N ILE A 22 11.85 -9.63 4.87
CA ILE A 22 10.41 -9.86 4.81
C ILE A 22 10.14 -11.04 3.89
N ALA A 23 9.22 -11.89 4.31
CA ALA A 23 8.76 -13.01 3.52
C ALA A 23 7.26 -12.92 3.28
N CYS A 24 6.83 -13.31 2.07
CA CYS A 24 5.43 -13.35 1.67
C CYS A 24 5.21 -14.47 0.66
N ASP A 25 4.08 -15.16 0.74
CA ASP A 25 3.67 -16.18 -0.22
C ASP A 25 3.00 -15.64 -1.48
N GLY A 26 2.47 -14.41 -1.40
CA GLY A 26 2.05 -13.62 -2.55
C GLY A 26 3.24 -13.14 -3.38
N PHE A 27 3.73 -13.98 -4.30
CA PHE A 27 4.82 -13.61 -5.21
C PHE A 27 4.50 -12.37 -6.04
N SER A 28 3.26 -12.24 -6.50
CA SER A 28 2.77 -11.05 -7.21
C SER A 28 2.83 -9.79 -6.34
N ALA A 29 2.52 -9.88 -5.05
CA ALA A 29 2.63 -8.76 -4.12
C ALA A 29 4.09 -8.32 -3.95
N LEU A 30 5.01 -9.28 -3.77
CA LEU A 30 6.44 -8.98 -3.70
C LEU A 30 6.95 -8.28 -4.96
N LEU A 31 6.60 -8.79 -6.14
CA LEU A 31 7.00 -8.18 -7.40
C LEU A 31 6.45 -6.76 -7.53
N ASN A 32 5.16 -6.54 -7.26
CA ASN A 32 4.56 -5.22 -7.35
C ASN A 32 5.16 -4.22 -6.36
N THR A 33 5.49 -4.66 -5.14
CA THR A 33 6.01 -3.77 -4.09
C THR A 33 7.51 -3.49 -4.22
N PHE A 34 8.33 -4.51 -4.51
CA PHE A 34 9.80 -4.39 -4.51
C PHE A 34 10.42 -4.34 -5.91
N GLY A 35 9.62 -4.55 -6.97
CA GLY A 35 10.07 -4.43 -8.35
C GLY A 35 10.39 -2.99 -8.77
N ASP A 36 11.16 -2.88 -9.85
CA ASP A 36 11.63 -1.63 -10.45
C ASP A 36 10.72 -1.07 -11.56
N HIS A 37 9.74 -1.84 -12.01
CA HIS A 37 8.76 -1.43 -13.01
C HIS A 37 7.84 -0.32 -12.50
N ARG A 38 7.26 0.50 -13.37
CA ARG A 38 6.28 1.53 -12.98
C ARG A 38 4.97 0.90 -12.49
N VAL A 39 4.39 1.46 -11.43
CA VAL A 39 3.04 1.07 -10.97
C VAL A 39 2.02 1.60 -11.97
N SER A 40 1.17 0.73 -12.50
CA SER A 40 0.09 1.13 -13.41
C SER A 40 -1.11 1.64 -12.61
N PRO A 41 -1.64 2.85 -12.89
CA PRO A 41 -2.82 3.40 -12.22
C PRO A 41 -4.04 2.45 -12.20
N HIS A 42 -4.16 1.61 -13.22
CA HIS A 42 -5.29 0.68 -13.39
C HIS A 42 -5.12 -0.66 -12.67
N GLN A 43 -3.92 -0.95 -12.16
CA GLN A 43 -3.67 -2.25 -11.55
C GLN A 43 -4.48 -2.40 -10.26
N ALA A 44 -4.78 -3.65 -9.91
CA ALA A 44 -5.42 -3.94 -8.63
C ALA A 44 -4.59 -3.38 -7.48
N GLN A 45 -5.26 -2.74 -6.51
CA GLN A 45 -4.63 -2.21 -5.30
C GLN A 45 -3.50 -1.20 -5.59
N PHE A 46 -3.66 -0.38 -6.63
CA PHE A 46 -2.75 0.72 -6.96
C PHE A 46 -2.44 1.61 -5.77
N ASP A 47 -3.46 1.95 -4.97
CA ASP A 47 -3.31 2.79 -3.77
C ASP A 47 -2.37 2.17 -2.74
N LEU A 48 -2.51 0.87 -2.47
CA LEU A 48 -1.68 0.12 -1.54
C LEU A 48 -0.25 -0.04 -2.09
N VAL A 49 -0.11 -0.45 -3.36
CA VAL A 49 1.22 -0.67 -3.98
C VAL A 49 2.02 0.63 -4.05
N SER A 50 1.39 1.72 -4.49
CA SER A 50 2.04 3.04 -4.55
C SER A 50 2.44 3.52 -3.15
N SER A 51 1.57 3.35 -2.15
CA SER A 51 1.87 3.72 -0.76
C SER A 51 3.02 2.91 -0.17
N LEU A 52 3.08 1.59 -0.44
CA LEU A 52 4.17 0.74 0.02
C LEU A 52 5.51 1.13 -0.64
N ARG A 53 5.50 1.43 -1.93
CA ARG A 53 6.71 1.89 -2.63
C ARG A 53 7.20 3.23 -2.12
N GLU A 54 6.29 4.15 -1.82
CA GLU A 54 6.65 5.42 -1.20
C GLU A 54 7.23 5.21 0.21
N ALA A 55 6.65 4.29 1.00
CA ALA A 55 7.18 3.92 2.31
C ALA A 55 8.59 3.31 2.21
N LEU A 56 8.84 2.45 1.22
CA LEU A 56 10.15 1.87 0.94
C LEU A 56 11.16 2.93 0.51
N ALA A 57 10.77 3.84 -0.40
CA ALA A 57 11.63 4.93 -0.88
C ALA A 57 12.05 5.89 0.26
N ARG A 58 11.15 6.14 1.22
CA ARG A 58 11.43 6.94 2.42
C ARG A 58 12.16 6.17 3.52
N SER A 59 12.17 4.84 3.45
CA SER A 59 12.77 4.00 4.48
C SER A 59 14.29 4.14 4.49
N LYS A 60 14.86 4.25 5.70
CA LYS A 60 16.31 4.22 5.89
C LYS A 60 16.86 2.79 5.95
N ALA A 61 16.00 1.77 5.95
CA ALA A 61 16.40 0.37 6.00
C ALA A 61 16.74 -0.18 4.61
N LEU A 62 17.60 -1.20 4.58
CA LEU A 62 17.75 -2.09 3.44
C LEU A 62 16.72 -3.22 3.57
N TRP A 63 15.85 -3.36 2.57
CA TRP A 63 14.79 -4.37 2.57
C TRP A 63 15.18 -5.57 1.72
N GLU A 64 14.98 -6.77 2.27
CA GLU A 64 15.30 -8.05 1.63
C GLU A 64 14.02 -8.87 1.52
N PRO A 65 13.28 -8.72 0.41
CA PRO A 65 12.11 -9.54 0.15
C PRO A 65 12.52 -10.96 -0.25
N SER A 66 11.80 -11.94 0.27
CA SER A 66 11.92 -13.34 -0.13
C SER A 66 10.55 -13.98 -0.31
N HIS A 67 10.38 -14.77 -1.35
CA HIS A 67 9.17 -15.56 -1.51
C HIS A 67 9.20 -16.79 -0.59
N VAL A 68 8.05 -17.13 -0.01
CA VAL A 68 7.84 -18.38 0.73
C VAL A 68 6.65 -19.12 0.15
N TYR A 69 6.71 -20.45 0.10
CA TYR A 69 5.55 -21.20 -0.38
C TYR A 69 4.42 -21.20 0.65
N GLY A 70 3.22 -20.87 0.18
CA GLY A 70 2.00 -20.94 0.98
C GLY A 70 1.54 -22.38 1.21
N HIS A 71 0.73 -22.58 2.26
CA HIS A 71 0.05 -23.84 2.59
C HIS A 71 0.92 -25.11 2.66
N LEU A 72 2.21 -24.98 2.98
CA LEU A 72 3.12 -26.13 3.15
C LEU A 72 2.69 -27.06 4.30
N ASP A 73 1.94 -26.55 5.26
CA ASP A 73 1.35 -27.29 6.38
C ASP A 73 0.30 -28.32 5.95
N ARG A 74 -0.23 -28.25 4.71
CA ARG A 74 -1.13 -29.28 4.16
C ARG A 74 -0.41 -30.57 3.79
N ALA A 75 0.86 -30.48 3.41
CA ALA A 75 1.65 -31.61 2.93
C ALA A 75 2.78 -32.01 3.91
N THR A 76 3.19 -31.11 4.79
CA THR A 76 4.31 -31.28 5.71
C THR A 76 3.89 -30.92 7.13
N SER A 77 4.33 -31.70 8.12
CA SER A 77 4.02 -31.38 9.52
C SER A 77 4.54 -29.99 9.90
N PHE A 78 3.76 -29.23 10.67
CA PHE A 78 4.15 -27.89 11.13
C PHE A 78 5.52 -27.90 11.83
N SER A 79 5.84 -28.94 12.61
CA SER A 79 7.13 -29.05 13.33
C SER A 79 8.33 -29.10 12.40
N SER A 80 8.20 -29.69 11.20
CA SER A 80 9.27 -29.81 10.20
C SER A 80 9.34 -28.63 9.23
N LEU A 81 8.44 -27.65 9.34
CA LEU A 81 8.51 -26.42 8.54
C LEU A 81 9.69 -25.53 8.97
N SER A 82 10.24 -24.81 7.98
CA SER A 82 11.23 -23.75 8.22
C SER A 82 10.64 -22.64 9.09
N TRP A 83 11.50 -21.81 9.69
CA TRP A 83 11.04 -20.69 10.52
C TRP A 83 10.10 -19.75 9.75
N TRP A 84 10.45 -19.39 8.51
CA TRP A 84 9.63 -18.53 7.67
C TRP A 84 8.30 -19.19 7.27
N SER A 85 8.32 -20.48 6.92
CA SER A 85 7.11 -21.22 6.57
C SER A 85 6.14 -21.30 7.74
N LYS A 86 6.64 -21.53 8.97
CA LYS A 86 5.81 -21.50 10.20
C LYS A 86 5.14 -20.14 10.40
N ARG A 87 5.92 -19.06 10.27
CA ARG A 87 5.38 -17.69 10.39
C ARG A 87 4.36 -17.37 9.30
N ASN A 88 4.54 -17.85 8.07
CA ASN A 88 3.56 -17.67 7.00
C ASN A 88 2.23 -18.33 7.35
N VAL A 89 2.25 -19.57 7.85
CA VAL A 89 1.05 -20.29 8.31
C VAL A 89 0.35 -19.54 9.45
N GLU A 90 1.09 -19.01 10.41
CA GLU A 90 0.52 -18.24 11.51
C GLU A 90 -0.16 -16.95 11.04
N VAL A 91 0.48 -16.20 10.15
CA VAL A 91 -0.09 -14.96 9.59
C VAL A 91 -1.32 -15.27 8.73
N ASP A 92 -1.31 -16.34 7.95
CA ASP A 92 -2.48 -16.79 7.18
C ASP A 92 -3.65 -17.15 8.10
N ASN A 93 -3.38 -17.90 9.18
CA ASN A 93 -4.39 -18.20 10.19
C ASN A 93 -4.96 -16.94 10.87
N TRP A 94 -4.12 -15.94 11.14
CA TRP A 94 -4.59 -14.66 11.69
C TRP A 94 -5.42 -13.88 10.67
N ALA A 95 -5.04 -13.87 9.39
CA ALA A 95 -5.80 -13.23 8.33
C ALA A 95 -7.18 -13.89 8.16
N VAL A 96 -7.25 -15.22 8.20
CA VAL A 96 -8.51 -15.99 8.16
C VAL A 96 -9.36 -15.69 9.39
N ALA A 97 -8.80 -15.68 10.60
CA ALA A 97 -9.52 -15.36 11.83
C ALA A 97 -10.09 -13.93 11.80
N TYR A 98 -9.30 -12.96 11.32
CA TYR A 98 -9.76 -11.58 11.17
C TYR A 98 -10.88 -11.46 10.14
N ARG A 99 -10.79 -12.17 9.00
CA ARG A 99 -11.87 -12.22 8.01
C ARG A 99 -13.16 -12.76 8.63
N HIS A 100 -13.09 -13.85 9.39
CA HIS A 100 -14.26 -14.39 10.09
C HIS A 100 -14.85 -13.42 11.13
N GLN A 101 -14.01 -12.64 11.80
CA GLN A 101 -14.48 -11.58 12.70
C GLN A 101 -15.25 -10.49 11.95
N LEU A 102 -14.75 -10.06 10.79
CA LEU A 102 -15.43 -9.08 9.93
C LEU A 102 -16.76 -9.61 9.37
N GLU A 103 -16.79 -10.89 8.98
CA GLU A 103 -18.01 -11.57 8.55
C GLU A 103 -19.05 -11.59 9.68
N ALA A 104 -18.65 -11.99 10.89
CA ALA A 104 -19.53 -12.02 12.05
C ALA A 104 -20.05 -10.64 12.47
N SER A 105 -19.26 -9.58 12.28
CA SER A 105 -19.65 -8.20 12.57
C SER A 105 -20.42 -7.50 11.45
N HIS A 106 -20.75 -8.21 10.36
CA HIS A 106 -21.37 -7.65 9.13
C HIS A 106 -20.55 -6.49 8.51
N GLN A 107 -19.23 -6.49 8.70
CA GLN A 107 -18.29 -5.53 8.12
C GLN A 107 -17.55 -6.12 6.92
N LEU A 108 -18.30 -6.72 5.99
CA LEU A 108 -17.75 -7.42 4.82
C LEU A 108 -16.94 -6.50 3.89
N ILE A 109 -17.20 -5.20 3.92
CA ILE A 109 -16.39 -4.19 3.24
C ILE A 109 -15.55 -3.48 4.31
N ALA A 110 -14.30 -3.90 4.45
CA ALA A 110 -13.37 -3.21 5.32
C ALA A 110 -13.16 -1.76 4.82
N PRO A 111 -13.10 -0.76 5.71
CA PRO A 111 -12.85 0.61 5.31
C PRO A 111 -11.46 0.70 4.65
N ASN A 112 -11.41 1.18 3.40
CA ASN A 112 -10.15 1.54 2.76
C ASN A 112 -9.71 2.91 3.30
N ALA A 113 -9.04 2.90 4.46
CA ALA A 113 -8.46 4.10 5.04
C ALA A 113 -7.32 4.64 4.15
N ARG A 114 -7.03 5.94 4.28
CA ARG A 114 -5.86 6.53 3.64
C ARG A 114 -4.59 5.99 4.30
N PHE A 115 -3.62 5.56 3.51
CA PHE A 115 -2.33 5.13 4.05
C PHE A 115 -1.45 6.34 4.39
N PHE A 116 -0.59 6.20 5.41
CA PHE A 116 0.26 7.28 5.88
C PHE A 116 1.20 7.83 4.78
N THR A 117 1.66 6.95 3.88
CA THR A 117 2.56 7.27 2.77
C THR A 117 1.84 7.42 1.43
N GLU A 118 0.51 7.52 1.45
CA GLU A 118 -0.28 7.69 0.24
C GLU A 118 -0.16 9.12 -0.30
N LEU A 119 0.53 9.26 -1.43
CA LEU A 119 0.77 10.56 -2.09
C LEU A 119 -0.54 11.26 -2.45
N ALA A 120 -1.49 10.52 -3.01
CA ALA A 120 -2.81 11.00 -3.39
C ALA A 120 -3.84 9.88 -3.25
N ALA A 121 -5.07 10.24 -2.87
CA ALA A 121 -6.19 9.33 -2.71
C ALA A 121 -7.39 9.87 -3.50
N LEU A 122 -8.05 9.01 -4.27
CA LEU A 122 -9.27 9.34 -5.01
C LEU A 122 -10.48 8.83 -4.24
N TYR A 123 -11.49 9.67 -4.07
CA TYR A 123 -12.76 9.31 -3.42
C TYR A 123 -13.91 9.51 -4.39
N ILE A 124 -14.75 8.49 -4.55
CA ILE A 124 -15.99 8.54 -5.36
C ILE A 124 -17.13 8.14 -4.44
N GLY A 125 -18.16 9.00 -4.33
CA GLY A 125 -19.28 8.74 -3.43
C GLY A 125 -18.87 8.53 -1.95
N GLY A 126 -17.80 9.17 -1.50
CA GLY A 126 -17.24 8.99 -0.16
C GLY A 126 -16.40 7.71 0.03
N VAL A 127 -16.27 6.87 -1.00
CA VAL A 127 -15.49 5.64 -0.97
C VAL A 127 -14.13 5.86 -1.61
N LYS A 128 -13.05 5.54 -0.88
CA LYS A 128 -11.68 5.60 -1.41
C LYS A 128 -11.48 4.51 -2.46
N GLN A 129 -11.06 4.91 -3.64
CA GLN A 129 -10.79 4.02 -4.76
C GLN A 129 -9.42 3.37 -4.60
N SER A 130 -9.35 2.04 -4.73
CA SER A 130 -8.10 1.29 -4.67
C SER A 130 -7.35 1.22 -6.01
N ARG A 131 -8.01 1.62 -7.09
CA ARG A 131 -7.47 1.74 -8.44
C ARG A 131 -7.88 3.07 -9.06
N LEU A 132 -7.07 3.57 -9.98
CA LEU A 132 -7.36 4.74 -10.77
C LEU A 132 -7.87 4.29 -12.13
N ASP A 133 -9.19 4.23 -12.24
CA ASP A 133 -9.89 3.81 -13.45
C ASP A 133 -10.27 5.05 -14.28
N PRO A 134 -9.72 5.24 -15.49
CA PRO A 134 -9.90 6.44 -16.29
C PRO A 134 -11.34 6.71 -16.67
N ASP A 135 -12.19 5.70 -16.81
CA ASP A 135 -13.59 5.91 -17.15
C ASP A 135 -14.28 6.66 -16.00
N TYR A 136 -14.01 6.26 -14.75
CA TYR A 136 -14.48 6.97 -13.57
C TYR A 136 -13.77 8.31 -13.34
N ILE A 137 -12.49 8.41 -13.69
CA ILE A 137 -11.75 9.68 -13.56
C ILE A 137 -12.27 10.70 -14.57
N GLN A 138 -12.53 10.30 -15.82
CA GLN A 138 -13.15 11.17 -16.82
C GLN A 138 -14.50 11.68 -16.32
N GLU A 139 -15.35 10.79 -15.82
CA GLU A 139 -16.64 11.19 -15.24
C GLU A 139 -16.49 12.27 -14.14
N LEU A 140 -15.46 12.15 -13.28
CA LEU A 140 -15.17 13.16 -12.25
C LEU A 140 -14.68 14.49 -12.83
N VAL A 141 -13.80 14.48 -13.84
CA VAL A 141 -13.30 15.71 -14.49
C VAL A 141 -14.41 16.40 -15.28
N GLU A 142 -15.37 15.63 -15.77
CA GLU A 142 -16.54 16.12 -16.50
C GLU A 142 -17.67 16.68 -15.62
N LEU A 143 -17.58 16.50 -14.29
CA LEU A 143 -18.57 17.07 -13.38
C LEU A 143 -18.69 18.59 -13.59
N PRO A 144 -19.93 19.14 -13.67
CA PRO A 144 -20.15 20.56 -13.94
C PRO A 144 -19.37 21.50 -13.00
N ALA A 145 -19.20 21.12 -11.74
CA ALA A 145 -18.43 21.90 -10.75
C ALA A 145 -16.93 21.96 -11.05
N LEU A 146 -16.34 20.85 -11.52
CA LEU A 146 -14.93 20.79 -11.92
C LEU A 146 -14.73 21.51 -13.24
N ARG A 147 -15.58 21.27 -14.25
CA ARG A 147 -15.55 22.03 -15.52
C ARG A 147 -15.65 23.53 -15.29
N LYS A 148 -16.56 23.99 -14.42
CA LYS A 148 -16.67 25.41 -14.03
C LYS A 148 -15.38 25.94 -13.40
N ARG A 149 -14.80 25.22 -12.44
CA ARG A 149 -13.54 25.62 -11.78
C ARG A 149 -12.36 25.66 -12.75
N TRP A 150 -12.25 24.71 -13.67
CA TRP A 150 -11.22 24.71 -14.71
C TRP A 150 -11.42 25.88 -15.67
N HIS A 151 -12.65 26.14 -16.09
CA HIS A 151 -13.01 27.31 -16.89
C HIS A 151 -12.62 28.63 -16.20
N GLU A 152 -12.84 28.76 -14.89
CA GLU A 152 -12.50 29.97 -14.14
C GLU A 152 -10.98 30.17 -13.95
N LYS A 153 -10.20 29.07 -13.89
CA LYS A 153 -8.76 29.11 -13.59
C LYS A 153 -7.84 29.04 -14.81
N LEU A 154 -8.30 28.46 -15.91
CA LEU A 154 -7.50 28.24 -17.12
C LEU A 154 -7.90 29.15 -18.28
N THR A 155 -8.75 30.16 -18.07
CA THR A 155 -8.88 31.26 -19.03
C THR A 155 -7.54 31.98 -19.10
N VAL A 156 -6.72 31.63 -20.08
CA VAL A 156 -5.60 32.45 -20.50
C VAL A 156 -6.23 33.71 -21.09
N THR A 157 -6.09 34.83 -20.38
CA THR A 157 -6.47 36.12 -20.94
C THR A 157 -5.61 36.38 -22.18
N PRO A 158 -6.18 36.82 -23.32
CA PRO A 158 -5.45 37.03 -24.58
C PRO A 158 -4.30 38.05 -24.54
N GLU A 159 -4.03 38.65 -23.37
CA GLU A 159 -3.05 39.73 -23.17
C GLU A 159 -1.64 39.21 -22.81
N ALA A 160 -1.41 37.90 -22.94
CA ALA A 160 -0.15 37.23 -22.56
C ALA A 160 0.65 36.64 -23.75
N GLU A 161 0.32 37.00 -24.99
CA GLU A 161 1.17 36.79 -26.19
C GLU A 161 1.82 38.09 -26.64
#